data_AF-A0A519KZB0-F1
#
_entry.id   AF-A0A519KZB0-F1
#
_cell.length_a   1.000
_cell.length_b   1.000
_cell.length_c   1.000
_cell.angle_alpha   90.00
_cell.angle_beta   90.00
_cell.angle_gamma   90.00
#
_symmetry.space_group_name_H-M   'P 1'
#
loop_
_entity.id
_entity.type
_entity.pdbx_description
1 polymer ?
#
loop_
_entity_poly.entity_id
_entity_poly.type
_entity_poly.pdbx_seq_one_letter_code
_entity_poly.pdbx_strand_id
1 'polypeptide(L)'
;MIDKRVKNAKEAIEGIKDGMTLMLGGFGLCGIPENSINALVDSDVKDLTCISNNAGVDDFGLGLLLQKKQIKKMISSYVGENAEFE
;
A
#
# COMPACT_ATOMS: atom_id res chain seq x y z
N MET A 1 10.96 24.39 16.83
CA MET A 1 10.97 23.19 15.96
C MET A 1 9.54 22.67 15.94
N ILE A 2 8.97 22.38 14.76
CA ILE A 2 7.59 21.86 14.65
C ILE A 2 7.65 20.33 14.80
N ASP A 3 6.83 19.76 15.69
CA ASP A 3 6.58 18.32 15.77
C ASP A 3 5.55 17.92 14.71
N LYS A 4 5.89 16.92 13.89
CA LYS A 4 5.03 16.40 12.81
C LYS A 4 4.54 14.97 13.08
N ARG A 5 4.81 14.43 14.27
CA ARG A 5 4.30 13.12 14.65
C ARG A 5 2.78 13.21 14.83
N VAL A 6 2.09 12.19 14.35
CA VAL A 6 0.64 12.02 14.50
C VAL A 6 0.36 10.80 15.39
N LYS A 7 -0.86 10.67 15.89
CA LYS A 7 -1.18 9.67 16.90
C LYS A 7 -1.18 8.24 16.37
N ASN A 8 -1.53 8.02 15.11
CA ASN A 8 -1.72 6.70 14.51
C ASN A 8 -1.66 6.74 12.97
N ALA A 9 -1.66 5.57 12.35
CA ALA A 9 -1.59 5.45 10.89
C ALA A 9 -2.79 6.06 10.16
N LYS A 10 -3.99 6.04 10.75
CA LYS A 10 -5.19 6.66 10.16
C LYS A 10 -5.02 8.17 10.01
N GLU A 11 -4.51 8.84 11.04
CA GLU A 11 -4.14 10.27 10.96
C GLU A 11 -2.97 10.50 9.98
N ALA A 12 -2.02 9.58 9.91
CA ALA A 12 -0.85 9.71 9.02
C ALA A 12 -1.19 9.66 7.53
N ILE A 13 -2.29 9.01 7.16
CA ILE A 13 -2.75 8.92 5.77
C ILE A 13 -3.75 10.02 5.39
N GLU A 14 -4.11 10.92 6.31
CA GLU A 14 -5.04 12.00 6.02
C GLU A 14 -4.54 12.85 4.84
N GLY A 15 -5.40 13.02 3.84
CA GLY A 15 -5.08 13.76 2.62
C GLY A 15 -4.65 12.90 1.43
N ILE A 16 -4.44 11.59 1.63
CA ILE A 16 -4.35 10.64 0.51
C ILE A 16 -5.74 10.53 -0.15
N LYS A 17 -5.77 10.58 -1.47
CA LYS A 17 -7.00 10.58 -2.29
C LYS A 17 -6.87 9.61 -3.45
N ASP A 18 -8.00 9.34 -4.08
CA ASP A 18 -8.07 8.48 -5.26
C ASP A 18 -7.12 8.97 -6.36
N GLY A 19 -6.52 8.03 -7.07
CA GLY A 19 -5.64 8.34 -8.21
C GLY A 19 -4.22 8.79 -7.83
N MET A 20 -3.87 8.87 -6.54
CA MET A 20 -2.52 9.23 -6.11
C MET A 20 -1.50 8.12 -6.39
N THR A 21 -0.24 8.55 -6.52
CA THR A 21 0.91 7.64 -6.64
C THR A 21 1.63 7.53 -5.31
N LEU A 22 1.81 6.30 -4.81
CA LEU A 22 2.45 6.01 -3.53
C LEU A 22 3.70 5.15 -3.74
N MET A 23 4.78 5.47 -3.01
CA MET A 23 5.95 4.60 -2.89
C MET A 23 5.89 3.89 -1.55
N LEU A 24 6.07 2.57 -1.56
CA LEU A 24 6.04 1.73 -0.37
C LEU A 24 7.38 1.02 -0.20
N GLY A 25 7.90 1.05 1.03
CA GLY A 25 9.11 0.34 1.39
C GLY A 25 8.86 -1.15 1.63
N GLY A 26 9.95 -1.91 1.63
CA GLY A 26 9.97 -3.35 1.95
C GLY A 26 10.54 -4.22 0.83
N PHE A 27 10.92 -5.44 1.19
CA PHE A 27 11.38 -6.50 0.27
C PHE A 27 10.70 -7.81 0.66
N GLY A 28 9.90 -8.38 -0.25
CA GLY A 28 8.92 -9.40 0.11
C GLY A 28 7.99 -8.86 1.18
N LEU A 29 7.97 -9.51 2.35
CA LEU A 29 7.19 -9.08 3.53
C LEU A 29 8.03 -8.36 4.60
N CYS A 30 9.35 -8.23 4.39
CA CYS A 30 10.23 -7.60 5.36
C CYS A 30 10.28 -6.09 5.17
N GLY A 31 10.08 -5.34 6.25
CA GLY A 31 10.19 -3.87 6.26
C GLY A 31 9.04 -3.12 5.60
N ILE A 32 7.90 -3.78 5.39
CA ILE A 32 6.70 -3.13 4.84
C ILE A 32 6.00 -2.27 5.91
N PRO A 33 5.34 -1.16 5.53
CA PRO A 33 4.62 -0.30 6.48
C PRO A 33 3.22 -0.84 6.81
N GLU A 34 3.15 -1.98 7.50
CA GLU A 34 1.90 -2.75 7.75
C GLU A 34 0.75 -1.89 8.27
N ASN A 35 0.98 -1.05 9.29
CA ASN A 35 -0.06 -0.21 9.87
C ASN A 35 -0.60 0.83 8.88
N SER A 36 0.25 1.39 8.03
CA SER A 36 -0.18 2.35 6.99
C SER A 36 -0.93 1.65 5.86
N ILE A 37 -0.51 0.43 5.49
CA ILE A 37 -1.21 -0.40 4.51
C ILE A 37 -2.62 -0.72 5.01
N ASN A 38 -2.76 -1.18 6.25
CA ASN A 38 -4.07 -1.46 6.85
C ASN A 38 -4.95 -0.21 6.91
N ALA A 39 -4.39 0.95 7.28
CA ALA A 39 -5.13 2.21 7.25
C ALA A 39 -5.62 2.58 5.83
N LEU A 40 -4.81 2.34 4.80
CA LEU A 40 -5.21 2.55 3.40
C LEU A 40 -6.32 1.59 2.98
N VAL A 41 -6.23 0.32 3.38
CA VAL A 41 -7.27 -0.71 3.15
C VAL A 41 -8.60 -0.27 3.76
N ASP A 42 -8.58 0.28 4.97
CA ASP A 42 -9.77 0.76 5.68
C ASP A 42 -10.32 2.09 5.13
N SER A 43 -9.48 2.91 4.48
CA SER A 43 -9.89 4.20 3.91
C SER A 43 -10.71 4.07 2.62
N ASP A 44 -10.71 2.87 2.01
CA ASP A 44 -11.34 2.55 0.72
C ASP A 44 -10.91 3.46 -0.46
N VAL A 45 -9.80 4.18 -0.35
CA VAL A 45 -9.20 4.96 -1.46
C VAL A 45 -8.96 4.06 -2.68
N LYS A 46 -9.25 4.55 -3.88
CA LYS A 46 -9.18 3.79 -5.13
C LYS A 46 -8.20 4.38 -6.13
N ASP A 47 -8.02 3.66 -7.23
CA ASP A 47 -7.23 4.08 -8.38
C ASP A 47 -5.76 4.41 -8.08
N LEU A 48 -5.19 3.85 -7.01
CA LEU A 48 -3.81 4.12 -6.62
C LEU A 48 -2.82 3.58 -7.66
N THR A 49 -1.74 4.34 -7.87
CA THR A 49 -0.52 3.80 -8.50
C THR A 49 0.49 3.50 -7.40
N CYS A 50 0.86 2.24 -7.22
CA CYS A 50 1.79 1.83 -6.19
C CYS A 50 3.14 1.44 -6.78
N ILE A 51 4.22 1.96 -6.18
CA ILE A 51 5.61 1.66 -6.53
C ILE A 51 6.23 0.91 -5.35
N SER A 52 6.65 -0.33 -5.57
CA SER A 52 7.22 -1.21 -4.55
C SER A 52 8.08 -2.28 -5.20
N ASN A 53 9.00 -2.90 -4.47
CA ASN A 53 9.75 -4.04 -5.00
C ASN A 53 8.81 -5.20 -5.38
N ASN A 54 7.83 -5.49 -4.51
CA ASN A 54 6.86 -6.57 -4.68
C ASN A 54 5.41 -6.10 -4.46
N ALA A 55 4.45 -6.91 -4.91
CA ALA A 55 3.02 -6.69 -4.74
C ALA A 55 2.45 -7.26 -3.41
N GLY A 56 3.31 -7.79 -2.53
CA GLY A 56 2.88 -8.58 -1.38
C GLY A 56 2.37 -9.96 -1.81
N VAL A 57 1.75 -10.68 -0.87
CA VAL A 57 1.05 -11.95 -1.10
C VAL A 57 -0.44 -11.72 -0.83
N ASP A 58 -1.31 -12.62 -1.30
CA ASP A 58 -2.76 -12.40 -1.33
C ASP A 58 -3.34 -11.84 -0.01
N ASP A 59 -2.95 -12.39 1.14
CA ASP A 59 -3.48 -12.03 2.46
C ASP A 59 -2.56 -11.10 3.29
N PHE A 60 -1.49 -10.54 2.70
CA PHE A 60 -0.54 -9.72 3.46
C PHE A 60 0.16 -8.62 2.63
N GLY A 61 0.40 -7.47 3.26
CA GLY A 61 1.01 -6.32 2.59
C GLY A 61 0.11 -5.73 1.50
N LEU A 62 0.69 -5.42 0.34
CA LEU A 62 -0.04 -4.79 -0.77
C LEU A 62 -1.13 -5.70 -1.39
N GLY A 63 -1.10 -7.01 -1.14
CA GLY A 63 -2.16 -7.95 -1.55
C GLY A 63 -3.54 -7.56 -1.04
N LEU A 64 -3.62 -7.01 0.18
CA LEU A 64 -4.87 -6.56 0.78
C LEU A 64 -5.55 -5.45 -0.03
N LEU A 65 -4.76 -4.51 -0.56
CA LEU A 65 -5.25 -3.42 -1.41
C LEU A 65 -5.67 -3.93 -2.80
N LEU A 66 -4.97 -4.94 -3.32
CA LEU A 66 -5.29 -5.58 -4.60
C LEU A 66 -6.62 -6.33 -4.53
N GLN A 67 -6.84 -7.13 -3.48
CA GLN A 67 -8.11 -7.83 -3.24
C GLN A 67 -9.30 -6.86 -3.19
N LYS A 68 -9.12 -5.68 -2.57
CA LYS A 68 -10.14 -4.62 -2.55
C LYS A 68 -10.22 -3.76 -3.83
N LYS A 69 -9.42 -4.07 -4.86
CA LYS A 69 -9.33 -3.30 -6.11
C LYS A 69 -9.01 -1.82 -5.88
N GLN A 70 -8.15 -1.54 -4.92
CA GLN A 70 -7.72 -0.16 -4.58
C GLN A 70 -6.55 0.31 -5.44
N ILE A 71 -5.81 -0.63 -6.04
CA ILE A 71 -4.63 -0.34 -6.88
C ILE A 71 -5.02 -0.49 -8.34
N LYS A 72 -4.85 0.60 -9.11
CA LYS A 72 -5.04 0.64 -10.56
C LYS A 72 -3.77 0.25 -11.32
N LYS A 73 -2.59 0.53 -10.75
CA LYS A 73 -1.31 0.25 -11.40
C LYS A 73 -0.25 -0.10 -10.37
N MET A 74 0.49 -1.18 -10.63
CA MET A 74 1.73 -1.51 -9.94
C MET A 74 2.94 -1.14 -10.81
N ILE A 75 3.99 -0.63 -10.18
CA ILE A 75 5.33 -0.51 -10.75
C ILE A 75 6.26 -1.29 -9.81
N SER A 76 6.68 -2.47 -10.26
CA SER A 76 7.44 -3.42 -9.44
C SER A 76 8.57 -4.08 -10.22
N SER A 77 9.57 -4.55 -9.49
CA SER A 77 10.67 -5.35 -10.05
C SER A 77 10.31 -6.83 -10.13
N TYR A 78 9.45 -7.32 -9.23
CA TYR A 78 8.98 -8.71 -9.20
C TYR A 78 7.56 -8.82 -8.61
N VAL A 79 6.63 -9.44 -9.34
CA VAL A 79 5.22 -9.61 -8.92
C VAL A 79 4.79 -11.07 -8.70
N GLY A 80 5.71 -12.03 -8.79
CA GLY A 80 5.39 -13.44 -8.54
C GLY A 80 4.92 -13.68 -7.10
N GLU A 81 4.18 -14.78 -6.89
CA GLU A 81 3.48 -15.12 -5.63
C GLU A 81 2.21 -14.31 -5.32
N ASN A 82 1.65 -13.60 -6.32
CA ASN A 82 0.34 -12.97 -6.23
C ASN A 82 -0.56 -13.45 -7.38
N ALA A 83 -1.59 -14.22 -7.05
CA ALA A 83 -2.43 -14.88 -8.06
C ALA A 83 -3.24 -13.89 -8.93
N GLU A 84 -3.43 -12.65 -8.49
CA GLU A 84 -4.14 -11.62 -9.25
C GLU A 84 -3.32 -11.10 -10.45
N PHE A 85 -2.01 -11.38 -10.49
CA PHE A 85 -1.11 -10.95 -11.58
C PHE A 85 -0.64 -12.09 -12.51
N GLU A 86 -1.02 -13.34 -12.24
CA GLU A 86 -0.85 -14.49 -13.15
C GLU A 86 -2.07 -14.68 -14.04
#